data_AF-A0A6A6LVZ9-F1
#
_entry.id   AF-A0A6A6LVZ9-F1
#
_cell.length_a   1.000
_cell.length_b   1.000
_cell.length_c   1.000
_cell.angle_alpha   90.00
_cell.angle_beta   90.00
_cell.angle_gamma   90.00
#
_symmetry.space_group_name_H-M   'P 1'
#
loop_
_entity.id
_entity.type
_entity.pdbx_description
1 polymer ?
#
loop_
_entity_poly.entity_id
_entity_poly.type
_entity_poly.pdbx_seq_one_letter_code
_entity_poly.pdbx_strand_id
1 'polypeptide(L)'
;MLGSDLDGDVYFVCWDPDLIPPRWYPPMDYTAAKSMILDHDVTIESRSTLQTTYLTNLGIICHAQIVFADKEPFKAMSKECIELAKLSSIAVDFPKTGVPAKIPPHLRVKEYPDFMEKPDKPKYESQRVIGKLFRAVKDIAPSTSPVRSFTWEVARQCYDPDMEVEGYMYYIDDAFYYKSQYDNKLGNMMDYYGIKTEAEIISGWIIKTWKSFDKKRDFDAIMFSVRSLRNQAKAWFNETESDDLYAKASAWYHVTYHPNYWGRCNEGLDRDHFLSFPWCVHDKLIEIKKGKASDVSGSISSRLSSLAREFSNSVSLNLHLGRGLDGIFRPFSVNLL
;
A
#
# COMPACT_ATOMS: atom_id res chain seq x y z
N MET A 1 -27.03 -1.56 1.93
CA MET A 1 -25.93 -1.24 2.87
C MET A 1 -26.53 -0.65 4.14
N LEU A 2 -25.78 -0.61 5.25
CA LEU A 2 -26.20 -0.32 6.63
C LEU A 2 -26.90 1.04 6.85
N GLY A 3 -28.07 1.28 6.24
CA GLY A 3 -28.77 2.58 6.31
C GLY A 3 -28.08 3.71 5.52
N SER A 4 -27.17 3.35 4.62
CA SER A 4 -26.37 4.24 3.77
C SER A 4 -27.22 4.94 2.70
N ASP A 5 -26.86 6.18 2.36
CA ASP A 5 -27.52 6.99 1.34
C ASP A 5 -26.55 7.34 0.17
N LEU A 6 -26.91 8.30 -0.68
CA LEU A 6 -26.11 8.70 -1.84
C LEU A 6 -25.45 10.08 -1.64
N ASP A 7 -25.24 10.52 -0.40
CA ASP A 7 -24.64 11.82 -0.08
C ASP A 7 -23.10 11.84 -0.10
N GLY A 8 -22.47 10.68 -0.34
CA GLY A 8 -21.02 10.52 -0.35
C GLY A 8 -20.52 9.13 0.06
N ASP A 9 -21.43 8.20 0.39
CA ASP A 9 -21.07 6.84 0.78
C ASP A 9 -20.31 6.08 -0.31
N VAL A 10 -19.28 5.34 0.14
CA VAL A 10 -18.44 4.52 -0.73
C VAL A 10 -18.92 3.06 -0.68
N TYR A 11 -19.17 2.51 -1.86
CA TYR A 11 -19.67 1.15 -2.02
C TYR A 11 -18.54 0.22 -2.44
N PHE A 12 -18.36 -0.88 -1.70
CA PHE A 12 -17.54 -2.00 -2.17
C PHE A 12 -18.34 -2.80 -3.20
N VAL A 13 -17.82 -2.88 -4.43
CA VAL A 13 -18.40 -3.67 -5.52
C VAL A 13 -17.41 -4.73 -5.95
N CYS A 14 -17.84 -6.00 -5.95
CA CYS A 14 -17.02 -7.13 -6.32
C CYS A 14 -17.71 -7.93 -7.43
N TRP A 15 -16.97 -8.19 -8.51
CA TRP A 15 -17.43 -8.91 -9.70
C TRP A 15 -16.83 -10.32 -9.78
N ASP A 16 -15.93 -10.67 -8.86
CA ASP A 16 -15.28 -11.96 -8.81
C ASP A 16 -16.31 -13.04 -8.43
N PRO A 17 -16.61 -14.01 -9.32
CA PRO A 17 -17.59 -15.05 -9.05
C PRO A 17 -17.30 -15.86 -7.77
N ASP A 18 -16.03 -16.02 -7.40
CA ASP A 18 -15.63 -16.79 -6.23
C ASP A 18 -15.89 -16.03 -4.91
N LEU A 19 -16.01 -14.71 -4.97
CA LEU A 19 -16.28 -13.84 -3.81
C LEU A 19 -17.74 -13.42 -3.68
N ILE A 20 -18.57 -13.74 -4.67
CA ILE A 20 -20.01 -13.48 -4.63
C ILE A 20 -20.69 -14.54 -3.76
N PRO A 21 -21.34 -14.16 -2.64
CA PRO A 21 -22.00 -15.13 -1.78
C PRO A 21 -23.12 -15.87 -2.53
N PRO A 22 -23.23 -17.21 -2.41
CA PRO A 22 -24.26 -17.98 -3.10
C PRO A 22 -25.66 -17.79 -2.50
N ARG A 23 -25.78 -17.08 -1.36
CA ARG A 23 -27.03 -16.90 -0.61
C ARG A 23 -27.32 -15.42 -0.43
N TRP A 24 -28.59 -15.08 -0.64
CA TRP A 24 -29.13 -13.74 -0.48
C TRP A 24 -30.00 -13.68 0.77
N TYR A 25 -29.93 -12.56 1.48
CA TYR A 25 -30.74 -12.30 2.67
C TYR A 25 -31.49 -10.99 2.51
N PRO A 26 -32.72 -10.88 3.05
CA PRO A 26 -33.44 -9.62 3.03
C PRO A 26 -32.70 -8.57 3.87
N PRO A 27 -32.81 -7.29 3.49
CA PRO A 27 -32.24 -6.20 4.28
C PRO A 27 -32.86 -6.18 5.68
N MET A 28 -32.04 -5.82 6.67
CA MET A 28 -32.52 -5.58 8.03
C MET A 28 -33.40 -4.32 8.06
N ASP A 29 -34.48 -4.35 8.81
CA ASP A 29 -35.28 -3.14 9.10
C ASP A 29 -34.51 -2.25 10.10
N TYR A 30 -34.21 -1.03 9.65
CA TYR A 30 -33.46 -0.02 10.39
C TYR A 30 -34.34 1.18 10.78
N THR A 31 -35.64 0.98 10.96
CA THR A 31 -36.57 2.05 11.36
C THR A 31 -36.01 2.87 12.53
N ALA A 32 -35.75 4.16 12.27
CA ALA A 32 -35.06 5.04 13.20
C ALA A 32 -35.82 5.20 14.52
N ALA A 33 -35.08 5.28 15.63
CA ALA A 33 -35.66 5.61 16.91
C ALA A 33 -36.23 7.05 16.90
N LYS A 34 -37.36 7.26 17.58
CA LYS A 34 -37.93 8.62 17.73
C LYS A 34 -36.92 9.54 18.42
N SER A 35 -36.60 10.66 17.78
CA SER A 35 -35.67 11.65 18.34
C SER A 35 -36.15 12.17 19.69
N MET A 36 -35.21 12.32 20.63
CA MET A 36 -35.47 13.04 21.87
C MET A 36 -35.49 14.54 21.59
N ILE A 37 -36.57 15.21 21.99
CA ILE A 37 -36.59 16.68 22.05
C ILE A 37 -35.92 17.06 23.38
N LEU A 38 -34.81 17.79 23.31
CA LEU A 38 -34.13 18.32 24.49
C LEU A 38 -34.82 19.63 24.90
N ASP A 39 -35.22 19.73 26.16
CA ASP A 39 -35.90 20.91 26.75
C ASP A 39 -34.91 21.96 27.31
N HIS A 40 -33.67 21.99 26.81
CA HIS A 40 -32.62 22.88 27.30
C HIS A 40 -31.60 23.26 26.23
N ASP A 41 -30.95 24.41 26.41
CA ASP A 41 -29.90 24.90 25.50
C ASP A 41 -28.64 24.02 25.54
N VAL A 42 -28.13 23.72 24.35
CA VAL A 42 -26.94 22.86 24.15
C VAL A 42 -25.68 23.65 24.47
N THR A 43 -24.99 23.29 25.55
CA THR A 43 -23.67 23.83 25.94
C THR A 43 -22.51 23.10 25.25
N ILE A 44 -21.34 23.75 25.13
CA ILE A 44 -20.14 23.16 24.50
C ILE A 44 -19.67 21.90 25.27
N GLU A 45 -19.83 21.89 26.59
CA GLU A 45 -19.49 20.74 27.45
C GLU A 45 -20.42 19.54 27.24
N SER A 46 -21.72 19.78 27.00
CA SER A 46 -22.66 18.71 26.68
C SER A 46 -22.32 18.07 25.33
N ARG A 47 -21.88 18.86 24.34
CA ARG A 47 -21.43 18.35 23.04
C ARG A 47 -20.23 17.41 23.15
N SER A 48 -19.26 17.76 23.99
CA SER A 48 -18.01 17.01 24.19
C SER A 48 -18.22 15.67 24.89
N THR A 49 -19.08 15.65 25.91
CA THR A 49 -19.44 14.44 26.67
C THR A 49 -20.29 13.47 25.83
N LEU A 50 -21.19 14.00 24.99
CA LEU A 50 -21.97 13.20 24.03
C LEU A 50 -21.05 12.51 23.00
N GLN A 51 -20.08 13.22 22.43
CA GLN A 51 -19.16 12.66 21.45
C GLN A 51 -18.28 11.53 22.02
N THR A 52 -17.80 11.70 23.26
CA THR A 52 -16.99 10.69 23.95
C THR A 52 -17.80 9.43 24.26
N THR A 53 -19.06 9.61 24.68
CA THR A 53 -20.00 8.50 24.97
C THR A 53 -20.37 7.74 23.70
N TYR A 54 -20.56 8.44 22.58
CA TYR A 54 -20.82 7.86 21.26
C TYR A 54 -19.71 6.92 20.79
N LEU A 55 -18.47 7.45 20.68
CA LEU A 55 -17.34 6.69 20.16
C LEU A 55 -17.03 5.46 21.02
N THR A 56 -17.16 5.61 22.34
CA THR A 56 -16.93 4.52 23.29
C THR A 56 -17.97 3.41 23.15
N ASN A 57 -19.26 3.75 23.08
CA ASN A 57 -20.32 2.75 22.99
C ASN A 57 -20.32 2.02 21.65
N LEU A 58 -20.11 2.72 20.54
CA LEU A 58 -20.03 2.11 19.21
C LEU A 58 -18.88 1.12 19.12
N GLY A 59 -17.69 1.50 19.60
CA GLY A 59 -16.53 0.61 19.62
C GLY A 59 -16.76 -0.67 20.43
N ILE A 60 -17.45 -0.58 21.58
CA ILE A 60 -17.78 -1.76 22.40
C ILE A 60 -18.79 -2.66 21.67
N ILE A 61 -19.82 -2.09 21.04
CA ILE A 61 -20.83 -2.84 20.27
C ILE A 61 -20.17 -3.60 19.12
N CYS A 62 -19.31 -2.94 18.33
CA CYS A 62 -18.62 -3.57 17.21
C CYS A 62 -17.70 -4.71 17.65
N HIS A 63 -16.92 -4.53 18.73
CA HIS A 63 -16.11 -5.61 19.28
C HIS A 63 -16.97 -6.78 19.78
N ALA A 64 -18.09 -6.49 20.44
CA ALA A 64 -19.01 -7.53 20.88
C ALA A 64 -19.55 -8.32 19.69
N GLN A 65 -19.95 -7.65 18.61
CA GLN A 65 -20.49 -8.29 17.42
C GLN A 65 -19.48 -9.22 16.76
N ILE A 66 -18.20 -8.82 16.68
CA ILE A 66 -17.11 -9.69 16.18
C ILE A 66 -17.00 -10.95 17.04
N VAL A 67 -16.99 -10.80 18.37
CA VAL A 67 -16.85 -11.93 19.29
C VAL A 67 -18.03 -12.89 19.22
N PHE A 68 -19.26 -12.38 19.24
CA PHE A 68 -20.46 -13.23 19.14
C PHE A 68 -20.54 -13.90 17.77
N ALA A 69 -20.19 -13.21 16.67
CA ALA A 69 -20.18 -13.81 15.35
C ALA A 69 -19.13 -14.93 15.21
N ASP A 70 -18.04 -14.87 15.97
CA ASP A 70 -17.03 -15.93 16.03
C ASP A 70 -17.52 -17.13 16.85
N LYS A 71 -18.04 -16.86 18.06
CA LYS A 71 -18.42 -17.86 19.06
C LYS A 71 -19.70 -18.61 18.73
N GLU A 72 -20.72 -17.91 18.23
CA GLU A 72 -22.05 -18.49 18.06
C GLU A 72 -22.13 -19.43 16.84
N PRO A 73 -22.90 -20.54 16.93
CA PRO A 73 -23.06 -21.48 15.81
C PRO A 73 -23.59 -20.81 14.54
N PHE A 74 -24.54 -19.90 14.70
CA PHE A 74 -25.20 -19.16 13.62
C PHE A 74 -24.43 -17.91 13.17
N LYS A 75 -23.24 -17.65 13.73
CA LYS A 75 -22.35 -16.53 13.35
C LYS A 75 -23.08 -15.18 13.42
N ALA A 76 -22.92 -14.33 12.41
CA ALA A 76 -23.59 -13.03 12.31
C ALA A 76 -25.13 -13.10 12.30
N MET A 77 -25.71 -14.29 12.08
CA MET A 77 -27.17 -14.52 12.14
C MET A 77 -27.65 -14.96 13.53
N SER A 78 -26.78 -14.98 14.54
CA SER A 78 -27.19 -15.24 15.92
C SER A 78 -28.11 -14.13 16.44
N LYS A 79 -28.91 -14.46 17.46
CA LYS A 79 -29.84 -13.48 18.06
C LYS A 79 -29.08 -12.30 18.66
N GLU A 80 -27.94 -12.58 19.28
CA GLU A 80 -27.02 -11.63 19.88
C GLU A 80 -26.45 -10.69 18.82
N CYS A 81 -26.00 -11.22 17.68
CA CYS A 81 -25.47 -10.41 16.58
C CYS A 81 -26.53 -9.49 15.96
N ILE A 82 -27.77 -9.98 15.82
CA ILE A 82 -28.89 -9.18 15.31
C ILE A 82 -29.25 -8.06 16.29
N GLU A 83 -29.27 -8.35 17.60
CA GLU A 83 -29.52 -7.34 18.64
C GLU A 83 -28.40 -6.29 18.68
N LEU A 84 -27.13 -6.72 18.57
CA LEU A 84 -25.98 -5.83 18.47
C LEU A 84 -26.01 -4.97 17.20
N ALA A 85 -26.46 -5.51 16.06
CA ALA A 85 -26.63 -4.75 14.84
C ALA A 85 -27.67 -3.62 15.00
N LYS A 86 -28.79 -3.90 15.69
CA LYS A 86 -29.79 -2.87 16.02
C LYS A 86 -29.21 -1.79 16.95
N LEU A 87 -28.45 -2.21 17.97
CA LEU A 87 -27.75 -1.27 18.86
C LEU A 87 -26.70 -0.44 18.12
N SER A 88 -26.03 -1.00 17.12
CA SER A 88 -25.07 -0.29 16.29
C SER A 88 -25.76 0.80 15.47
N SER A 89 -26.95 0.52 14.89
CA SER A 89 -27.77 1.54 14.21
C SER A 89 -28.14 2.68 15.16
N ILE A 90 -28.62 2.37 16.37
CA ILE A 90 -28.97 3.38 17.38
C ILE A 90 -27.73 4.19 17.77
N ALA A 91 -26.57 3.55 17.91
CA ALA A 91 -25.33 4.23 18.25
C ALA A 91 -24.90 5.19 17.13
N VAL A 92 -24.96 4.79 15.86
CA VAL A 92 -24.63 5.64 14.70
C VAL A 92 -25.54 6.86 14.61
N ASP A 93 -26.84 6.69 14.87
CA ASP A 93 -27.82 7.77 14.87
C ASP A 93 -27.84 8.60 16.17
N PHE A 94 -27.01 8.28 17.16
CA PHE A 94 -26.94 9.01 18.42
C PHE A 94 -26.70 10.53 18.24
N PRO A 95 -25.78 10.99 17.36
CA PRO A 95 -25.60 12.42 17.13
C PRO A 95 -26.84 13.12 16.58
N LYS A 96 -27.73 12.38 15.90
CA LYS A 96 -28.98 12.89 15.31
C LYS A 96 -30.16 12.80 16.28
N THR A 97 -30.23 11.73 17.07
CA THR A 97 -31.41 11.37 17.88
C THR A 97 -31.27 11.69 19.37
N GLY A 98 -30.03 11.79 19.87
CA GLY A 98 -29.71 11.96 21.29
C GLY A 98 -29.94 10.69 22.15
N VAL A 99 -30.31 9.55 21.56
CA VAL A 99 -30.69 8.33 22.31
C VAL A 99 -29.49 7.39 22.47
N PRO A 100 -28.90 7.23 23.68
CA PRO A 100 -27.69 6.43 23.84
C PRO A 100 -27.98 4.94 23.69
N ALA A 101 -27.17 4.25 22.88
CA ALA A 101 -27.20 2.79 22.80
C ALA A 101 -26.68 2.16 24.10
N LYS A 102 -27.59 1.57 24.88
CA LYS A 102 -27.26 0.87 26.13
C LYS A 102 -27.07 -0.62 25.86
N ILE A 103 -25.88 -1.14 26.13
CA ILE A 103 -25.56 -2.56 25.92
C ILE A 103 -26.11 -3.39 27.09
N PRO A 104 -27.04 -4.32 26.84
CA PRO A 104 -27.58 -5.24 27.83
C PRO A 104 -26.49 -6.14 28.46
N PRO A 105 -26.66 -6.61 29.70
CA PRO A 105 -25.68 -7.45 30.37
C PRO A 105 -25.33 -8.76 29.64
N HIS A 106 -26.29 -9.38 28.94
CA HIS A 106 -26.05 -10.62 28.18
C HIS A 106 -25.21 -10.41 26.93
N LEU A 107 -25.14 -9.18 26.41
CA LEU A 107 -24.32 -8.81 25.25
C LEU A 107 -22.91 -8.32 25.65
N ARG A 108 -22.54 -8.43 26.93
CA ARG A 108 -21.20 -8.07 27.39
C ARG A 108 -20.24 -9.25 27.26
N VAL A 109 -19.23 -9.06 26.43
CA VAL A 109 -18.18 -10.05 26.20
C VAL A 109 -17.28 -10.21 27.42
N LYS A 110 -17.05 -11.48 27.81
CA LYS A 110 -16.10 -11.84 28.89
C LYS A 110 -14.78 -12.35 28.35
N GLU A 111 -14.80 -13.09 27.25
CA GLU A 111 -13.65 -13.74 26.61
C GLU A 111 -13.55 -13.32 25.15
N TYR A 112 -12.34 -13.09 24.66
CA TYR A 112 -12.08 -12.59 23.31
C TYR A 112 -11.37 -13.64 22.45
N PRO A 113 -11.61 -13.67 21.13
CA PRO A 113 -10.85 -14.56 20.26
C PRO A 113 -9.38 -14.11 20.16
N ASP A 114 -8.48 -15.06 19.95
CA ASP A 114 -7.03 -14.89 19.88
C ASP A 114 -6.58 -13.84 18.86
N PHE A 115 -7.27 -13.71 17.73
CA PHE A 115 -6.96 -12.73 16.68
C PHE A 115 -7.22 -11.26 17.08
N MET A 116 -7.93 -10.98 18.18
CA MET A 116 -8.17 -9.62 18.65
C MET A 116 -7.05 -9.05 19.55
N GLU A 117 -6.07 -9.88 19.91
CA GLU A 117 -4.84 -9.48 20.64
C GLU A 117 -5.07 -8.55 21.83
N LYS A 118 -6.02 -8.88 22.70
CA LYS A 118 -6.27 -8.17 23.96
C LYS A 118 -5.43 -8.79 25.10
N PRO A 119 -4.29 -8.20 25.51
CA PRO A 119 -3.40 -8.81 26.50
C PRO A 119 -4.04 -8.92 27.89
N ASP A 120 -4.87 -7.94 28.27
CA ASP A 120 -5.46 -7.83 29.60
C ASP A 120 -6.79 -8.59 29.76
N LYS A 121 -7.17 -9.41 28.78
CA LYS A 121 -8.46 -10.09 28.74
C LYS A 121 -8.28 -11.60 28.52
N PRO A 122 -9.16 -12.44 29.10
CA PRO A 122 -9.10 -13.87 28.84
C PRO A 122 -9.40 -14.13 27.35
N LYS A 123 -8.69 -15.09 26.78
CA LYS A 123 -8.70 -15.38 25.35
C LYS A 123 -9.03 -16.84 25.06
N TYR A 124 -9.68 -17.07 23.93
CA TYR A 124 -9.91 -18.40 23.37
C TYR A 124 -9.38 -18.47 21.94
N GLU A 125 -9.01 -19.67 21.49
CA GLU A 125 -8.56 -19.89 20.12
C GLU A 125 -9.77 -19.96 19.16
N SER A 126 -9.93 -18.97 18.27
CA SER A 126 -11.01 -18.98 17.28
C SER A 126 -10.83 -20.10 16.29
N GLN A 127 -11.84 -20.95 16.11
CA GLN A 127 -11.83 -22.02 15.10
C GLN A 127 -12.37 -21.56 13.73
N ARG A 128 -12.65 -20.26 13.58
CA ARG A 128 -13.18 -19.67 12.35
C ARG A 128 -12.07 -19.26 11.39
N VAL A 129 -12.48 -18.90 10.17
CA VAL A 129 -11.55 -18.52 9.08
C VAL A 129 -10.62 -17.38 9.50
N ILE A 130 -11.13 -16.37 10.20
CA ILE A 130 -10.32 -15.23 10.67
C ILE A 130 -9.25 -15.68 11.66
N GLY A 131 -9.60 -16.50 12.65
CA GLY A 131 -8.64 -17.06 13.60
C GLY A 131 -7.57 -17.94 12.93
N LYS A 132 -7.97 -18.79 11.98
CA LYS A 132 -7.05 -19.63 11.20
C LYS A 132 -6.08 -18.79 10.35
N LEU A 133 -6.60 -17.79 9.64
CA LEU A 133 -5.79 -16.87 8.83
C LEU A 133 -4.84 -16.06 9.71
N PHE A 134 -5.33 -15.54 10.83
CA PHE A 134 -4.51 -14.84 11.80
C PHE A 134 -3.33 -15.70 12.25
N ARG A 135 -3.57 -16.93 12.72
CA ARG A 135 -2.50 -17.85 13.15
C ARG A 135 -1.56 -18.24 12.01
N ALA A 136 -2.07 -18.45 10.81
CA ALA A 136 -1.25 -18.77 9.65
C ALA A 136 -0.29 -17.62 9.29
N VAL A 137 -0.71 -16.36 9.43
CA VAL A 137 0.09 -15.19 9.06
C VAL A 137 0.91 -14.64 10.24
N LYS A 138 0.50 -14.91 11.48
CA LYS A 138 1.11 -14.37 12.70
C LYS A 138 2.61 -14.63 12.77
N ASP A 139 3.05 -15.80 12.33
CA ASP A 139 4.45 -16.20 12.34
C ASP A 139 5.16 -15.92 11.00
N ILE A 140 4.40 -15.65 9.92
CA ILE A 140 4.94 -15.27 8.59
C ILE A 140 5.34 -13.80 8.56
N ALA A 141 4.72 -12.96 9.39
CA ALA A 141 5.14 -11.59 9.59
C ALA A 141 6.15 -11.54 10.75
N PRO A 142 7.47 -11.68 10.50
CA PRO A 142 8.45 -11.43 11.55
C PRO A 142 8.21 -10.03 12.11
N SER A 143 8.40 -9.89 13.42
CA SER A 143 8.28 -8.61 14.14
C SER A 143 9.32 -7.55 13.72
N THR A 144 10.07 -7.86 12.66
CA THR A 144 11.00 -7.10 11.86
C THR A 144 10.66 -7.47 10.42
N SER A 145 10.20 -6.52 9.61
CA SER A 145 9.87 -6.71 8.19
C SER A 145 10.79 -7.75 7.52
N PRO A 146 10.27 -8.76 6.77
CA PRO A 146 11.08 -9.69 5.99
C PRO A 146 11.67 -9.02 4.74
N VAL A 147 12.07 -7.75 4.86
CA VAL A 147 12.83 -7.05 3.84
C VAL A 147 14.23 -7.63 3.91
N ARG A 148 14.58 -8.45 2.92
CA ARG A 148 15.98 -8.81 2.68
C ARG A 148 16.75 -7.50 2.57
N SER A 149 17.81 -7.35 3.37
CA SER A 149 18.68 -6.19 3.27
C SER A 149 19.23 -6.11 1.84
N PHE A 150 19.26 -4.91 1.29
CA PHE A 150 19.89 -4.68 0.00
C PHE A 150 21.40 -4.77 0.20
N THR A 151 22.00 -5.93 -0.10
CA THR A 151 23.44 -6.16 0.03
C THR A 151 24.17 -5.80 -1.25
N TRP A 152 25.50 -5.74 -1.16
CA TRP A 152 26.36 -5.58 -2.33
C TRP A 152 26.10 -6.65 -3.40
N GLU A 153 25.84 -7.91 -3.03
CA GLU A 153 25.52 -8.98 -3.98
C GLU A 153 24.20 -8.72 -4.69
N VAL A 154 23.19 -8.22 -3.98
CA VAL A 154 21.90 -7.85 -4.55
C VAL A 154 22.07 -6.68 -5.52
N ALA A 155 22.85 -5.66 -5.16
CA ALA A 155 23.19 -4.57 -6.06
C ALA A 155 23.82 -5.10 -7.36
N ARG A 156 24.76 -6.05 -7.26
CA ARG A 156 25.44 -6.62 -8.43
C ARG A 156 24.50 -7.41 -9.34
N GLN A 157 23.50 -8.08 -8.77
CA GLN A 157 22.54 -8.90 -9.53
C GLN A 157 21.39 -8.10 -10.12
N CYS A 158 20.96 -7.02 -9.45
CA CYS A 158 19.75 -6.27 -9.79
C CYS A 158 20.01 -4.91 -10.44
N TYR A 159 21.27 -4.48 -10.56
CA TYR A 159 21.60 -3.26 -11.28
C TYR A 159 21.19 -3.39 -12.75
N ASP A 160 20.46 -2.39 -13.26
CA ASP A 160 19.90 -2.35 -14.61
C ASP A 160 20.73 -1.41 -15.48
N PRO A 161 21.58 -1.93 -16.38
CA PRO A 161 22.42 -1.10 -17.25
C PRO A 161 21.61 -0.25 -18.24
N ASP A 162 20.35 -0.60 -18.52
CA ASP A 162 19.50 0.21 -19.41
C ASP A 162 19.19 1.60 -18.81
N MET A 163 19.36 1.74 -17.50
CA MET A 163 19.17 3.01 -16.80
C MET A 163 20.35 3.98 -17.00
N GLU A 164 21.43 3.55 -17.67
CA GLU A 164 22.59 4.38 -18.00
C GLU A 164 22.36 5.19 -19.29
N VAL A 165 22.43 6.51 -19.16
CA VAL A 165 22.28 7.48 -20.26
C VAL A 165 23.63 8.13 -20.52
N GLU A 166 23.97 8.37 -21.79
CA GLU A 166 25.24 9.00 -22.14
C GLU A 166 25.42 10.34 -21.39
N GLY A 167 26.63 10.58 -20.88
CA GLY A 167 26.92 11.79 -20.08
C GLY A 167 26.52 11.72 -18.60
N TYR A 168 25.91 10.64 -18.11
CA TYR A 168 25.57 10.51 -16.68
C TYR A 168 26.79 10.63 -15.75
N MET A 169 27.97 10.22 -16.23
CA MET A 169 29.22 10.28 -15.47
C MET A 169 29.59 11.69 -15.00
N TYR A 170 29.20 12.73 -15.74
CA TYR A 170 29.47 14.12 -15.36
C TYR A 170 28.69 14.56 -14.11
N TYR A 171 27.59 13.87 -13.78
CA TYR A 171 26.70 14.22 -12.67
C TYR A 171 26.85 13.30 -11.46
N ILE A 172 27.83 12.37 -11.48
CA ILE A 172 28.02 11.39 -10.40
C ILE A 172 28.33 12.08 -9.06
N ASP A 173 29.22 13.07 -9.05
CA ASP A 173 29.64 13.74 -7.82
C ASP A 173 28.48 14.53 -7.20
N ASP A 174 27.72 15.26 -8.02
CA ASP A 174 26.50 15.96 -7.59
C ASP A 174 25.44 14.98 -7.09
N ALA A 175 25.22 13.88 -7.83
CA ALA A 175 24.28 12.84 -7.42
C ALA A 175 24.66 12.22 -6.08
N PHE A 176 25.94 11.95 -5.86
CA PHE A 176 26.46 11.42 -4.60
C PHE A 176 26.29 12.40 -3.43
N TYR A 177 26.53 13.70 -3.67
CA TYR A 177 26.29 14.75 -2.70
C TYR A 177 24.81 14.81 -2.29
N TYR A 178 23.90 14.89 -3.25
CA TYR A 178 22.47 14.96 -2.97
C TYR A 178 21.90 13.68 -2.34
N LYS A 179 22.40 12.51 -2.74
CA LYS A 179 22.08 11.22 -2.09
C LYS A 179 22.46 11.24 -0.62
N SER A 180 23.67 11.68 -0.31
CA SER A 180 24.14 11.75 1.08
C SER A 180 23.31 12.72 1.93
N GLN A 181 22.90 13.86 1.38
CA GLN A 181 21.99 14.80 2.05
C GLN A 181 20.60 14.21 2.27
N TYR A 182 20.06 13.50 1.28
CA TYR A 182 18.76 12.83 1.37
C TYR A 182 18.77 11.74 2.45
N ASP A 183 19.78 10.87 2.41
CA ASP A 183 19.93 9.76 3.37
C ASP A 183 20.11 10.26 4.79
N ASN A 184 20.91 11.31 4.99
CA ASN A 184 21.09 11.90 6.31
C ASN A 184 19.75 12.39 6.88
N LYS A 185 18.97 13.14 6.09
CA LYS A 185 17.67 13.66 6.50
C LYS A 185 16.66 12.55 6.78
N LEU A 186 16.59 11.54 5.90
CA LEU A 186 15.66 10.42 6.07
C LEU A 186 16.03 9.59 7.30
N GLY A 187 17.32 9.29 7.48
CA GLY A 187 17.82 8.57 8.66
C GLY A 187 17.58 9.33 9.96
N ASN A 188 17.76 10.65 9.99
CA ASN A 188 17.45 11.46 11.18
C ASN A 188 15.97 11.42 11.53
N MET A 189 15.08 11.40 10.54
CA MET A 189 13.63 11.22 10.78
C MET A 189 13.35 9.82 11.33
N MET A 190 13.95 8.79 10.75
CA MET A 190 13.80 7.41 11.23
C MET A 190 14.25 7.26 12.68
N ASP A 191 15.41 7.83 13.04
CA ASP A 191 15.94 7.82 14.41
C ASP A 191 15.02 8.58 15.38
N TYR A 192 14.52 9.75 14.99
CA TYR A 192 13.63 10.57 15.81
C TYR A 192 12.30 9.85 16.14
N TYR A 193 11.70 9.19 15.16
CA TYR A 193 10.44 8.45 15.33
C TYR A 193 10.64 7.00 15.77
N GLY A 194 11.88 6.52 15.83
CA GLY A 194 12.22 5.14 16.16
C GLY A 194 11.77 4.11 15.12
N ILE A 195 11.70 4.52 13.85
CA ILE A 195 11.34 3.66 12.72
C ILE A 195 12.58 2.91 12.26
N LYS A 196 12.46 1.61 12.03
CA LYS A 196 13.63 0.75 11.77
C LYS A 196 14.00 0.68 10.30
N THR A 197 13.01 0.73 9.42
CA THR A 197 13.24 0.47 7.99
C THR A 197 12.75 1.61 7.11
N GLU A 198 13.45 1.82 6.00
CA GLU A 198 13.06 2.80 4.98
C GLU A 198 11.66 2.52 4.41
N ALA A 199 11.31 1.24 4.25
CA ALA A 199 10.01 0.82 3.77
C ALA A 199 8.87 1.27 4.69
N GLU A 200 9.04 1.19 6.02
CA GLU A 200 8.03 1.62 7.00
C GLU A 200 7.77 3.13 6.92
N ILE A 201 8.83 3.95 6.90
CA ILE A 201 8.69 5.41 6.89
C ILE A 201 8.12 5.93 5.55
N ILE A 202 8.46 5.26 4.44
CA ILE A 202 7.99 5.66 3.11
C ILE A 202 6.55 5.21 2.83
N SER A 203 6.21 3.98 3.20
CA SER A 203 4.86 3.44 2.99
C SER A 203 3.86 4.00 4.00
N GLY A 204 4.34 4.53 5.13
CA GLY A 204 3.52 4.88 6.28
C GLY A 204 3.06 3.66 7.09
N TRP A 205 3.41 2.44 6.68
CA TRP A 205 3.06 1.24 7.43
C TRP A 205 4.09 1.00 8.54
N ILE A 206 3.90 1.64 9.70
CA ILE A 206 4.83 1.54 10.82
C ILE A 206 4.39 0.40 11.76
N ILE A 207 5.21 -0.65 11.84
CA ILE A 207 4.87 -1.90 12.56
C ILE A 207 5.03 -1.75 14.07
N LYS A 208 6.11 -1.09 14.52
CA LYS A 208 6.42 -0.88 15.94
C LYS A 208 6.70 0.59 16.20
N THR A 209 5.88 1.24 17.01
CA THR A 209 6.14 2.59 17.52
C THR A 209 6.40 2.54 19.03
N TRP A 210 7.13 3.54 19.55
CA TRP A 210 7.38 3.69 20.98
C TRP A 210 6.07 3.98 21.74
N LYS A 211 6.05 3.67 23.04
CA LYS A 211 4.85 3.70 23.91
C LYS A 211 4.12 5.07 24.03
N SER A 212 4.66 6.14 23.45
CA SER A 212 4.09 7.50 23.49
C SER A 212 3.59 8.00 22.12
N PHE A 213 3.52 7.15 21.10
CA PHE A 213 3.12 7.54 19.75
C PHE A 213 1.61 7.81 19.66
N ASP A 214 1.23 9.06 19.39
CA ASP A 214 -0.14 9.40 19.03
C ASP A 214 -0.35 9.03 17.56
N LYS A 215 -0.96 7.86 17.34
CA LYS A 215 -1.07 7.19 16.02
C LYS A 215 -1.55 8.08 14.89
N LYS A 216 -2.36 9.11 15.15
CA LYS A 216 -2.91 9.96 14.09
C LYS A 216 -2.06 11.20 13.84
N ARG A 217 -1.69 11.93 14.90
CA ARG A 217 -0.94 13.19 14.78
C ARG A 217 0.50 12.96 14.33
N ASP A 218 1.17 11.96 14.88
CA ASP A 218 2.56 11.67 14.56
C ASP A 218 2.68 11.06 13.16
N PHE A 219 1.69 10.26 12.74
CA PHE A 219 1.61 9.73 11.38
C PHE A 219 1.50 10.84 10.33
N ASP A 220 0.57 11.80 10.52
CA ASP A 220 0.42 12.92 9.59
C ASP A 220 1.70 13.78 9.51
N ALA A 221 2.38 13.97 10.65
CA ALA A 221 3.66 14.69 10.71
C ALA A 221 4.80 13.96 9.98
N ILE A 222 4.89 12.64 10.12
CA ILE A 222 5.87 11.81 9.40
C ILE A 222 5.60 11.90 7.90
N MET A 223 4.35 11.66 7.48
CA MET A 223 3.98 11.67 6.07
C MET A 223 4.21 13.04 5.43
N PHE A 224 3.94 14.11 6.17
CA PHE A 224 4.27 15.47 5.74
C PHE A 224 5.78 15.69 5.60
N SER A 225 6.57 15.24 6.57
CA SER A 225 8.04 15.38 6.57
C SER A 225 8.69 14.60 5.43
N VAL A 226 8.27 13.36 5.19
CA VAL A 226 8.73 12.53 4.05
C VAL A 226 8.34 13.17 2.72
N ARG A 227 7.12 13.70 2.60
CA ARG A 227 6.67 14.43 1.40
C ARG A 227 7.49 15.70 1.17
N SER A 228 7.78 16.45 2.24
CA SER A 228 8.63 17.64 2.20
C SER A 228 10.04 17.29 1.71
N LEU A 229 10.64 16.22 2.24
CA LEU A 229 11.95 15.73 1.80
C LEU A 229 11.97 15.35 0.32
N ARG A 230 10.94 14.65 -0.17
CA ARG A 230 10.78 14.32 -1.59
C ARG A 230 10.66 15.56 -2.47
N ASN A 231 9.91 16.56 -2.03
CA ASN A 231 9.77 17.83 -2.76
C ASN A 231 11.09 18.61 -2.77
N GLN A 232 11.85 18.58 -1.67
CA GLN A 232 13.17 19.18 -1.61
C GLN A 232 14.17 18.49 -2.54
N ALA A 233 14.14 17.15 -2.61
CA ALA A 233 14.95 16.40 -3.57
C ALA A 233 14.59 16.78 -5.01
N LYS A 234 13.30 16.90 -5.33
CA LYS A 234 12.86 17.40 -6.65
C LYS A 234 13.36 18.82 -6.93
N ALA A 235 13.40 19.69 -5.93
CA ALA A 235 13.95 21.05 -6.08
C ALA A 235 15.44 21.00 -6.42
N TRP A 236 16.25 20.21 -5.68
CA TRP A 236 17.67 19.99 -6.01
C TRP A 236 17.88 19.43 -7.42
N PHE A 237 16.95 18.60 -7.89
CA PHE A 237 16.99 18.09 -9.24
C PHE A 237 16.76 19.18 -10.30
N ASN A 238 15.86 20.13 -10.02
CA ASN A 238 15.50 21.19 -10.96
C ASN A 238 16.37 22.45 -10.87
N GLU A 239 17.10 22.66 -9.77
CA GLU A 239 17.95 23.84 -9.55
C GLU A 239 19.21 23.90 -10.42
N THR A 240 19.70 22.74 -10.89
CA THR A 240 20.90 22.69 -11.72
C THR A 240 20.52 22.97 -13.17
N GLU A 241 20.98 24.08 -13.73
CA GLU A 241 20.81 24.49 -15.13
C GLU A 241 21.57 23.56 -16.09
N SER A 242 21.12 22.31 -16.17
CA SER A 242 21.70 21.28 -17.02
C SER A 242 20.71 20.89 -18.11
N ASP A 243 21.18 20.93 -19.36
CA ASP A 243 20.36 20.57 -20.52
C ASP A 243 19.99 19.08 -20.56
N ASP A 244 20.77 18.21 -19.91
CA ASP A 244 20.50 16.76 -19.90
C ASP A 244 19.93 16.25 -18.56
N LEU A 245 18.60 16.39 -18.43
CA LEU A 245 17.85 15.90 -17.28
C LEU A 245 17.89 14.36 -17.18
N TYR A 246 18.05 13.64 -18.29
CA TYR A 246 18.06 12.17 -18.30
C TYR A 246 19.41 11.63 -17.81
N ALA A 247 20.52 12.23 -18.23
CA ALA A 247 21.85 11.94 -17.70
C ALA A 247 21.92 12.18 -16.18
N LYS A 248 21.31 13.26 -15.70
CA LYS A 248 21.24 13.54 -14.26
C LYS A 248 20.40 12.51 -13.49
N ALA A 249 19.23 12.13 -14.00
CA ALA A 249 18.40 11.10 -13.39
C ALA A 249 19.09 9.73 -13.39
N SER A 250 19.80 9.42 -14.47
CA SER A 250 20.65 8.23 -14.60
C SER A 250 21.76 8.20 -13.55
N ALA A 251 22.43 9.34 -13.30
CA ALA A 251 23.45 9.44 -12.24
C ALA A 251 22.86 9.19 -10.85
N TRP A 252 21.65 9.69 -10.57
CA TRP A 252 20.94 9.43 -9.30
C TRP A 252 20.61 7.95 -9.10
N TYR A 253 20.20 7.27 -10.18
CA TYR A 253 20.02 5.82 -10.18
C TYR A 253 21.35 5.11 -9.93
N HIS A 254 22.41 5.49 -10.64
CA HIS A 254 23.74 4.87 -10.56
C HIS A 254 24.30 4.93 -9.14
N VAL A 255 24.37 6.11 -8.51
CA VAL A 255 24.91 6.23 -7.14
C VAL A 255 24.09 5.49 -6.09
N THR A 256 22.83 5.17 -6.38
CA THR A 256 21.95 4.46 -5.45
C THR A 256 22.01 2.95 -5.62
N TYR A 257 22.07 2.44 -6.84
CA TYR A 257 21.93 1.01 -7.12
C TYR A 257 23.22 0.32 -7.54
N HIS A 258 24.24 1.07 -7.96
CA HIS A 258 25.47 0.47 -8.46
C HIS A 258 26.33 -0.11 -7.31
N PRO A 259 26.88 -1.33 -7.44
CA PRO A 259 27.63 -2.00 -6.38
C PRO A 259 28.81 -1.19 -5.83
N ASN A 260 29.43 -0.35 -6.67
CA ASN A 260 30.57 0.47 -6.24
C ASN A 260 30.20 1.55 -5.23
N TYR A 261 28.93 1.97 -5.19
CA TYR A 261 28.45 3.03 -4.30
C TYR A 261 27.66 2.48 -3.10
N TRP A 262 27.46 1.17 -3.04
CA TRP A 262 26.80 0.52 -1.92
C TRP A 262 27.53 0.83 -0.60
N GLY A 263 26.79 1.33 0.39
CA GLY A 263 27.31 1.68 1.70
C GLY A 263 28.13 2.98 1.77
N ARG A 264 28.48 3.62 0.64
CA ARG A 264 29.35 4.80 0.63
C ARG A 264 28.70 6.07 1.18
N CYS A 265 27.41 6.27 0.94
CA CYS A 265 26.70 7.47 1.41
C CYS A 265 26.47 7.49 2.93
N ASN A 266 26.56 6.33 3.59
CA ASN A 266 26.36 6.15 5.02
C ASN A 266 27.64 5.68 5.74
N GLU A 267 28.83 5.89 5.15
CA GLU A 267 30.10 5.51 5.78
C GLU A 267 30.25 6.15 7.17
N GLY A 268 30.40 5.31 8.20
CA GLY A 268 30.54 5.74 9.59
C GLY A 268 29.22 5.94 10.35
N LEU A 269 28.08 5.81 9.69
CA LEU A 269 26.75 5.75 10.33
C LEU A 269 26.29 4.29 10.30
N ASP A 270 25.90 3.73 11.44
CA ASP A 270 25.34 2.37 11.54
C ASP A 270 23.91 2.32 10.97
N ARG A 271 23.76 2.71 9.70
CA ARG A 271 22.50 2.87 8.98
C ARG A 271 22.49 2.01 7.72
N ASP A 272 21.31 1.47 7.40
CA ASP A 272 21.08 0.71 6.18
C ASP A 272 21.28 1.55 4.91
N HIS A 273 21.55 0.88 3.78
CA HIS A 273 21.64 1.52 2.46
C HIS A 273 20.23 1.85 1.94
N PHE A 274 19.90 3.13 1.84
CA PHE A 274 18.58 3.61 1.41
C PHE A 274 18.43 3.65 -0.13
N LEU A 275 17.23 3.32 -0.62
CA LEU A 275 16.93 3.07 -2.04
C LEU A 275 15.96 4.08 -2.67
N SER A 276 15.30 4.92 -1.87
CA SER A 276 14.18 5.75 -2.35
C SER A 276 14.57 7.04 -3.05
N PHE A 277 15.80 7.51 -2.86
CA PHE A 277 16.30 8.77 -3.43
C PHE A 277 15.98 8.98 -4.93
N PRO A 278 16.39 8.08 -5.85
CA PRO A 278 16.18 8.28 -7.28
C PRO A 278 14.70 8.25 -7.68
N TRP A 279 13.85 7.59 -6.89
CA TRP A 279 12.40 7.57 -7.14
C TRP A 279 11.71 8.92 -6.88
N CYS A 280 12.42 9.90 -6.32
CA CYS A 280 11.95 11.29 -6.32
C CYS A 280 11.75 11.84 -7.74
N VAL A 281 12.49 11.33 -8.72
CA VAL A 281 12.42 11.69 -10.15
C VAL A 281 11.98 10.50 -11.02
N HIS A 282 11.05 9.70 -10.49
CA HIS A 282 10.52 8.50 -11.15
C HIS A 282 9.99 8.76 -12.57
N ASP A 283 9.47 9.96 -12.85
CA ASP A 283 8.99 10.35 -14.17
C ASP A 283 10.11 10.23 -15.23
N LYS A 284 11.30 10.75 -14.94
CA LYS A 284 12.47 10.69 -15.83
C LYS A 284 13.03 9.28 -15.95
N LEU A 285 13.09 8.54 -14.84
CA LEU A 285 13.54 7.14 -14.83
C LEU A 285 12.64 6.24 -15.68
N ILE A 286 11.32 6.43 -15.62
CA ILE A 286 10.35 5.70 -16.43
C ILE A 286 10.53 6.05 -17.92
N GLU A 287 10.78 7.32 -18.25
CA GLU A 287 11.05 7.77 -19.62
C GLU A 287 12.33 7.12 -20.19
N ILE A 288 13.42 7.05 -19.42
CA ILE A 288 14.66 6.36 -19.81
C ILE A 288 14.36 4.90 -20.18
N LYS A 289 13.65 4.17 -19.31
CA LYS A 289 13.37 2.75 -19.54
C LYS A 289 12.44 2.54 -20.75
N LYS A 290 11.47 3.42 -20.97
CA LYS A 290 10.59 3.40 -22.16
C LYS A 290 11.37 3.65 -23.46
N GLY A 291 12.33 4.57 -23.43
CA GLY A 291 13.22 4.85 -24.56
C GLY A 291 14.00 3.61 -24.98
N LYS A 292 14.66 2.94 -24.03
CA LYS A 292 15.42 1.71 -24.28
C LYS A 292 14.56 0.54 -24.76
N ALA A 293 13.36 0.36 -24.21
CA ALA A 293 12.43 -0.68 -24.67
C ALA A 293 12.00 -0.45 -26.15
N SER A 294 11.81 0.82 -26.53
CA SER A 294 11.50 1.21 -27.90
C SER A 294 12.69 0.97 -28.83
N ASP A 295 13.90 1.32 -28.40
CA ASP A 295 15.15 1.05 -29.13
C ASP A 295 15.42 -0.44 -29.29
N VAL A 296 15.13 -1.26 -28.27
CA VAL A 296 15.26 -2.72 -28.34
C VAL A 296 14.22 -3.30 -29.30
N SER A 297 12.97 -2.82 -29.30
CA SER A 297 11.97 -3.26 -30.28
C SER A 297 12.32 -2.84 -31.72
N GLY A 298 12.88 -1.64 -31.92
CA GLY A 298 13.37 -1.14 -33.19
C GLY A 298 14.66 -1.83 -33.65
N SER A 299 15.54 -2.19 -32.73
CA SER A 299 16.79 -2.94 -32.95
C SER A 299 16.52 -4.42 -33.23
N ILE A 300 15.55 -5.04 -32.56
CA ILE A 300 15.08 -6.39 -32.88
C ILE A 300 14.39 -6.39 -34.25
N SER A 301 13.54 -5.40 -34.54
CA SER A 301 12.91 -5.25 -35.86
C SER A 301 13.94 -5.01 -36.97
N SER A 302 14.96 -4.18 -36.75
CA SER A 302 16.03 -3.90 -37.72
C SER A 302 17.02 -5.05 -37.87
N ARG A 303 17.35 -5.77 -36.79
CA ARG A 303 18.14 -7.02 -36.85
C ARG A 303 17.37 -8.13 -37.53
N LEU A 304 16.07 -8.28 -37.28
CA LEU A 304 15.21 -9.26 -37.97
C LEU A 304 15.06 -8.92 -39.45
N SER A 305 14.96 -7.64 -39.82
CA SER A 305 14.91 -7.23 -41.23
C SER A 305 16.28 -7.29 -41.92
N SER A 306 17.39 -7.08 -41.20
CA SER A 306 18.75 -7.37 -41.67
C SER A 306 18.97 -8.86 -41.88
N LEU A 307 18.58 -9.71 -40.93
CA LEU A 307 18.61 -11.17 -41.06
C LEU A 307 17.71 -11.62 -42.21
N ALA A 308 16.49 -11.11 -42.30
CA ALA A 308 15.55 -11.45 -43.39
C ALA A 308 16.10 -11.04 -44.75
N ARG A 309 16.88 -9.96 -44.84
CA ARG A 309 17.56 -9.53 -46.07
C ARG A 309 18.78 -10.40 -46.38
N GLU A 310 19.56 -10.81 -45.39
CA GLU A 310 20.63 -11.81 -45.56
C GLU A 310 20.10 -13.19 -45.99
N PHE A 311 19.01 -13.65 -45.36
CA PHE A 311 18.33 -14.88 -45.74
C PHE A 311 17.68 -14.76 -47.11
N SER A 312 17.07 -13.62 -47.48
CA SER A 312 16.53 -13.43 -48.84
C SER A 312 17.62 -13.39 -49.90
N ASN A 313 18.79 -12.84 -49.60
CA ASN A 313 19.94 -12.83 -50.51
C ASN A 313 20.58 -14.23 -50.64
N SER A 314 20.67 -15.00 -49.55
CA SER A 314 21.18 -16.38 -49.59
C SER A 314 20.19 -17.37 -50.24
N VAL A 315 18.88 -17.11 -50.10
CA VAL A 315 17.80 -17.84 -50.74
C VAL A 315 17.65 -17.45 -52.21
N SER A 316 17.92 -16.20 -52.61
CA SER A 316 17.99 -15.79 -54.02
C SER A 316 19.18 -16.39 -54.77
N LEU A 317 20.27 -16.72 -54.08
CA LEU A 317 21.38 -17.51 -54.63
C LEU A 317 21.06 -19.02 -54.75
N ASN A 318 20.02 -19.51 -54.08
CA ASN A 318 19.64 -20.93 -54.07
C ASN A 318 18.27 -21.24 -54.72
N LEU A 319 17.48 -20.23 -55.12
CA LEU A 319 16.16 -20.40 -55.76
C LEU A 319 16.18 -20.50 -57.30
N HIS A 320 17.30 -20.94 -57.89
CA HIS A 320 17.27 -21.52 -59.24
C HIS A 320 16.99 -23.04 -59.25
N LEU A 321 16.67 -23.65 -58.09
CA LEU A 321 16.16 -25.02 -58.04
C LEU A 321 15.04 -25.15 -57.00
N GLY A 322 13.85 -25.57 -57.45
CA GLY A 322 12.84 -26.22 -56.60
C GLY A 322 11.56 -25.44 -56.36
N ARG A 323 10.58 -25.59 -57.26
CA ARG A 323 9.16 -25.29 -57.03
C ARG A 323 8.55 -26.28 -56.04
N GLY A 324 7.61 -25.82 -55.19
CA GLY A 324 6.51 -26.68 -54.74
C GLY A 324 5.91 -26.34 -53.37
N LEU A 325 4.61 -26.03 -53.41
CA LEU A 325 3.57 -26.34 -52.41
C LEU A 325 3.34 -25.37 -51.23
N ASP A 326 2.36 -24.48 -51.47
CA ASP A 326 1.12 -24.27 -50.70
C ASP A 326 1.02 -24.73 -49.25
N GLY A 327 0.54 -23.81 -48.40
CA GLY A 327 -0.53 -24.15 -47.47
C GLY A 327 -0.43 -23.57 -46.05
N ILE A 328 -1.43 -22.75 -45.72
CA ILE A 328 -2.04 -22.61 -44.38
C ILE A 328 -1.31 -21.69 -43.39
N PHE A 329 -1.78 -20.45 -43.23
CA PHE A 329 -2.05 -19.82 -41.92
C PHE A 329 -2.82 -18.50 -42.14
N ARG A 330 -4.08 -18.44 -41.68
CA ARG A 330 -4.84 -17.18 -41.44
C ARG A 330 -5.02 -17.03 -39.93
N PRO A 331 -4.70 -15.88 -39.31
CA PRO A 331 -5.14 -15.55 -37.97
C PRO A 331 -6.43 -14.71 -38.00
N PHE A 332 -7.39 -15.08 -37.15
CA PHE A 332 -8.60 -14.30 -36.87
C PHE A 332 -8.32 -13.26 -35.79
N SER A 333 -8.63 -11.99 -36.09
CA SER A 333 -8.67 -10.86 -35.16
C SER A 333 -10.03 -10.79 -34.47
N VAL A 334 -10.06 -10.51 -33.17
CA VAL A 334 -11.28 -10.17 -32.42
C VAL A 334 -11.14 -8.75 -31.88
N ASN A 335 -12.02 -7.86 -32.35
CA ASN A 335 -12.19 -6.49 -31.87
C ASN A 335 -13.04 -6.50 -30.59
N LEU A 336 -12.62 -5.74 -29.58
CA LEU A 336 -13.46 -5.36 -28.44
C LEU A 336 -14.40 -4.20 -28.83
N LEU A 337 -15.63 -4.26 -28.33
CA LEU A 337 -16.50 -3.10 -28.07
C LEU A 337 -16.42 -2.77 -26.58
#